data_AF-A0A1U6IY62-F1
#
_entry.id   AF-A0A1U6IY62-F1
#
_cell.length_a   1.000
_cell.length_b   1.000
_cell.length_c   1.000
_cell.angle_alpha   90.00
_cell.angle_beta   90.00
_cell.angle_gamma   90.00
#
_symmetry.space_group_name_H-M   'P 1'
#
loop_
_entity.id
_entity.type
_entity.pdbx_description
1 polymer ?
#
loop_
_entity_poly.entity_id
_entity_poly.type
_entity_poly.pdbx_seq_one_letter_code
_entity_poly.pdbx_strand_id
1 'polypeptide(L)'
;MSIIWVVILTVMATVLAGIATNAIFEMAKKHISIPVAVGLIAGAAFLMWLLEVTGTPTSPAGGQAATPPANTETPQPSTPSPSTPTPSPPPSSPPPTTTPPVPPTSLLKLTWARESTDSTSDIEFRGPISIDGTPHDEALVFDCNIWCNGTSPQVYEVTLGRNFKTFTATAAVLDEYNGPHRFQIRLDQREPLSYTTSPANAVPIKLDVTGVTRIRVEFYRTAEQEAVIASHKGIYMGMALASPMVFP
;
A
#
# COMPACT_ATOMS: atom_id res chain seq x y z
N MET A 1 -41.38 28.27 20.10
CA MET A 1 -40.14 27.46 20.16
C MET A 1 -40.13 26.72 21.49
N SER A 2 -40.09 25.38 21.45
CA SER A 2 -40.18 24.55 22.66
C SER A 2 -38.93 24.69 23.53
N ILE A 3 -39.09 24.79 24.86
CA ILE A 3 -37.99 24.85 25.85
C ILE A 3 -36.98 23.72 25.64
N ILE A 4 -37.44 22.57 25.16
CA ILE A 4 -36.62 21.40 24.83
C ILE A 4 -35.52 21.73 23.80
N TRP A 5 -35.82 22.52 22.77
CA TRP A 5 -34.84 22.89 21.74
C TRP A 5 -33.75 23.82 22.27
N VAL A 6 -34.10 24.71 23.21
CA VAL A 6 -33.12 25.62 23.84
C VAL A 6 -32.13 24.83 24.69
N VAL A 7 -32.60 23.82 25.43
CA VAL A 7 -31.75 22.96 26.25
C VAL A 7 -30.81 22.13 25.38
N ILE A 8 -31.31 21.52 24.30
CA ILE A 8 -30.48 20.72 23.37
C ILE A 8 -29.37 21.58 22.76
N LEU A 9 -29.70 22.79 22.28
CA LEU A 9 -28.71 23.70 21.70
C LEU A 9 -27.67 24.15 22.73
N THR A 10 -28.09 24.41 23.97
CA THR A 10 -27.18 24.83 25.04
C THR A 10 -26.19 23.72 25.39
N VAL A 11 -26.66 22.47 25.51
CA VAL A 11 -25.81 21.31 25.80
C VAL A 11 -24.82 21.06 24.67
N MET A 12 -25.27 21.09 23.41
CA MET A 12 -24.41 20.92 22.23
C MET A 12 -23.31 22.00 22.17
N ALA A 13 -23.65 23.26 22.46
CA ALA A 13 -22.68 24.36 22.50
C ALA A 13 -21.61 24.16 23.57
N THR A 14 -22.00 23.72 24.78
CA THR A 14 -21.03 23.44 25.86
C THR A 14 -20.11 22.26 25.55
N VAL A 15 -20.63 21.20 24.91
CA VAL A 15 -19.81 20.03 24.52
C VAL A 15 -18.81 20.42 23.44
N LEU A 16 -19.23 21.18 22.43
CA LEU A 16 -18.35 21.67 21.37
C LEU A 16 -17.25 22.60 21.91
N ALA A 17 -17.58 23.49 22.85
CA ALA A 17 -16.60 24.37 23.49
C ALA A 17 -15.54 23.58 24.29
N GLY A 18 -15.95 22.50 24.99
CA GLY A 18 -15.03 21.62 25.72
C GLY A 18 -14.05 20.87 24.80
N ILE A 19 -14.53 20.38 23.66
CA ILE A 19 -13.67 19.67 22.68
C ILE A 19 -12.66 20.64 22.03
N ALA A 20 -13.11 21.84 21.66
CA ALA A 20 -12.24 22.85 21.05
C ALA A 20 -11.13 23.31 21.99
N THR A 21 -11.42 23.51 23.28
CA THR A 21 -10.43 23.94 24.28
C THR A 21 -9.36 22.88 24.53
N ASN A 22 -9.72 21.59 24.56
CA ASN A 22 -8.75 20.52 24.76
C ASN A 22 -7.80 20.35 23.55
N ALA A 23 -8.31 20.54 22.32
CA ALA A 23 -7.48 20.50 21.11
C ALA A 23 -6.49 21.67 21.01
N ILE A 24 -6.91 22.87 21.45
CA ILE A 24 -6.05 24.07 21.47
C ILE A 24 -4.90 23.90 22.48
N PHE A 25 -5.16 23.27 23.63
CA PHE A 25 -4.15 23.08 24.67
C PHE A 25 -3.03 22.12 24.23
N GLU A 26 -3.36 21.04 23.52
CA GLU A 26 -2.34 20.12 22.97
C GLU A 26 -1.55 20.72 21.81
N MET A 27 -2.16 21.59 20.99
CA MET A 27 -1.42 22.33 19.95
C MET A 27 -0.47 23.39 20.52
N ALA A 28 -0.76 23.97 21.69
CA ALA A 28 0.09 24.97 22.33
C ALA A 28 1.43 24.42 22.86
N LYS A 29 1.56 23.09 23.04
CA LYS A 29 2.82 22.44 23.45
C LYS A 29 3.85 22.31 22.34
N LYS A 30 3.43 22.37 21.07
CA LYS A 30 4.30 22.24 19.90
C LYS A 30 4.44 23.63 19.29
N HIS A 31 5.65 24.22 19.32
CA HIS A 31 5.99 25.60 18.95
C HIS A 31 5.52 26.07 17.54
N ILE A 32 4.22 26.15 17.32
CA ILE A 32 3.56 26.74 16.17
C ILE A 32 2.89 28.01 16.68
N SER A 33 3.31 29.14 16.13
CA SER A 33 2.85 30.47 16.46
C SER A 33 1.32 30.57 16.44
N ILE A 34 0.76 30.70 17.65
CA ILE A 34 -0.66 30.72 18.03
C ILE A 34 -1.58 31.67 17.22
N PRO A 35 -1.17 32.83 16.65
CA PRO A 35 -2.12 33.70 15.96
C PRO A 35 -2.66 33.13 14.62
N VAL A 36 -1.98 32.17 13.99
CA VAL A 36 -2.39 31.65 12.66
C VAL A 36 -3.52 30.62 12.77
N ALA A 37 -3.50 29.79 13.82
CA ALA A 37 -4.50 28.72 14.00
C ALA A 37 -5.89 29.25 14.37
N VAL A 38 -5.96 30.33 15.17
CA VAL A 38 -7.23 30.94 15.57
C VAL A 38 -7.96 31.59 14.38
N GLY A 39 -7.22 32.18 13.44
CA GLY A 39 -7.79 32.77 12.22
C GLY A 39 -8.41 31.74 11.26
N LEU A 40 -7.80 30.55 11.14
CA LEU A 40 -8.29 29.48 10.25
C LEU A 40 -9.58 28.85 10.75
N ILE A 41 -9.72 28.64 12.07
CA ILE A 41 -10.93 28.03 12.65
C ILE A 41 -12.14 28.99 12.54
N ALA A 42 -11.94 30.28 12.81
CA ALA A 42 -12.99 31.29 12.65
C ALA A 42 -13.41 31.46 11.18
N GLY A 43 -12.46 31.41 10.24
CA GLY A 43 -12.73 31.48 8.81
C GLY A 43 -13.51 30.27 8.27
N ALA A 44 -13.15 29.06 8.71
CA ALA A 44 -13.82 27.83 8.28
C ALA A 44 -15.28 27.73 8.77
N ALA A 45 -15.56 28.16 10.01
CA ALA A 45 -16.92 28.21 10.53
C ALA A 45 -17.80 29.23 9.78
N PHE A 46 -17.23 30.38 9.39
CA PHE A 46 -17.92 31.39 8.60
C PHE A 46 -18.19 30.94 7.15
N LEU A 47 -17.25 30.19 6.54
CA LEU A 47 -17.41 29.65 5.19
C LEU A 47 -18.45 28.51 5.13
N MET A 48 -18.48 27.63 6.14
CA MET A 48 -19.49 26.58 6.26
C MET A 48 -20.91 27.15 6.46
N TRP A 49 -21.04 28.23 7.23
CA TRP A 49 -22.31 28.93 7.39
C TRP A 49 -22.80 29.59 6.09
N LEU A 50 -21.89 30.04 5.22
CA LEU A 50 -22.26 30.62 3.92
C LEU A 50 -22.73 29.58 2.89
N LEU A 51 -22.25 28.33 2.99
CA LEU A 51 -22.56 27.28 2.01
C LEU A 51 -23.92 26.60 2.24
N GLU A 52 -24.54 26.77 3.42
CA GLU A 52 -25.87 26.22 3.73
C GLU A 52 -27.04 27.06 3.16
N VAL A 53 -26.77 28.27 2.64
CA VAL A 53 -27.80 29.20 2.15
C VAL A 53 -28.07 29.05 0.65
N THR A 54 -27.25 28.33 -0.12
CA THR A 54 -27.43 28.24 -1.58
C THR A 54 -27.35 26.81 -2.12
N GLY A 55 -28.52 26.20 -2.32
CA GLY A 55 -28.77 25.39 -3.51
C GLY A 55 -28.94 23.89 -3.29
N THR A 56 -30.20 23.47 -3.10
CA THR A 56 -30.69 22.18 -3.59
C THR A 56 -30.89 22.23 -5.11
N PRO A 57 -30.32 21.28 -5.86
CA PRO A 57 -30.97 20.81 -7.08
C PRO A 57 -31.42 19.34 -6.96
N THR A 58 -32.69 19.17 -7.31
CA THR A 58 -33.43 17.92 -7.45
C THR A 58 -33.18 17.27 -8.81
N SER A 59 -33.06 15.93 -8.83
CA SER A 59 -33.34 15.00 -9.97
C SER A 59 -32.39 15.02 -11.19
N PRO A 60 -32.36 13.96 -12.06
CA PRO A 60 -33.32 12.87 -12.20
C PRO A 60 -32.74 11.43 -12.24
N ALA A 61 -33.66 10.48 -12.14
CA ALA A 61 -33.49 9.08 -12.49
C ALA A 61 -33.25 8.87 -14.00
N GLY A 62 -32.31 7.99 -14.33
CA GLY A 62 -32.00 7.46 -15.66
C GLY A 62 -30.72 6.63 -15.52
N GLY A 63 -30.49 5.49 -16.16
CA GLY A 63 -31.16 4.72 -17.19
C GLY A 63 -30.29 3.46 -17.40
N GLN A 64 -30.84 2.48 -18.10
CA GLN A 64 -30.27 1.15 -18.38
C GLN A 64 -28.84 1.11 -18.93
N ALA A 65 -28.10 0.04 -18.60
CA ALA A 65 -27.20 -0.68 -19.52
C ALA A 65 -26.98 -2.11 -18.99
N ALA A 66 -27.66 -3.11 -19.56
CA ALA A 66 -27.17 -3.98 -20.64
C ALA A 66 -26.06 -4.94 -20.20
N THR A 67 -26.47 -6.15 -19.80
CA THR A 67 -25.65 -7.34 -19.62
C THR A 67 -25.00 -7.78 -20.95
N PRO A 68 -23.68 -8.04 -20.98
CA PRO A 68 -23.04 -8.67 -22.14
C PRO A 68 -23.34 -10.18 -22.19
N PRO A 69 -23.35 -10.78 -23.40
CA PRO A 69 -23.73 -12.17 -23.63
C PRO A 69 -22.68 -13.18 -23.18
N ALA A 70 -23.18 -14.37 -22.81
CA ALA A 70 -22.39 -15.55 -22.51
C ALA A 70 -21.63 -16.06 -23.75
N ASN A 71 -20.31 -16.23 -23.62
CA ASN A 71 -19.50 -16.90 -24.63
C ASN A 71 -19.58 -18.42 -24.44
N THR A 72 -20.10 -19.09 -25.46
CA THR A 72 -20.10 -20.54 -25.65
C THR A 72 -18.72 -20.98 -26.12
N GLU A 73 -17.96 -21.70 -25.27
CA GLU A 73 -16.75 -22.41 -25.70
C GLU A 73 -17.12 -23.65 -26.53
N THR A 74 -16.55 -23.72 -27.73
CA THR A 74 -16.66 -24.86 -28.65
C THR A 74 -15.43 -25.75 -28.46
N PRO A 75 -15.56 -27.08 -28.34
CA PRO A 75 -14.42 -27.98 -28.22
C PRO A 75 -13.64 -28.08 -29.55
N GLN A 76 -12.33 -27.82 -29.50
CA GLN A 76 -11.42 -27.95 -30.64
C GLN A 76 -10.93 -29.41 -30.80
N PRO A 77 -10.94 -29.99 -32.02
CA PRO A 77 -10.47 -31.35 -32.28
C PRO A 77 -8.94 -31.49 -32.21
N SER A 78 -8.48 -32.64 -31.69
CA SER A 78 -7.09 -33.06 -31.66
C SER A 78 -6.58 -33.46 -33.05
N THR A 79 -5.54 -32.79 -33.54
CA THR A 79 -4.80 -33.18 -34.75
C THR A 79 -3.62 -34.10 -34.42
N PRO A 80 -3.37 -35.15 -35.23
CA PRO A 80 -2.25 -36.06 -35.03
C PRO A 80 -0.89 -35.43 -35.36
N SER A 81 0.09 -35.81 -34.56
CA SER A 81 1.49 -35.35 -34.60
C SER A 81 2.24 -35.94 -35.82
N PRO A 82 2.89 -35.12 -36.66
CA PRO A 82 3.77 -35.61 -37.72
C PRO A 82 5.13 -36.05 -37.14
N SER A 83 5.50 -37.29 -37.43
CA SER A 83 6.80 -37.89 -37.09
C SER A 83 7.95 -37.08 -37.66
N THR A 84 8.78 -36.54 -36.77
CA THR A 84 9.94 -35.71 -37.12
C THR A 84 11.12 -36.61 -37.52
N PRO A 85 11.82 -36.32 -38.63
CA PRO A 85 12.99 -37.08 -39.04
C PRO A 85 14.15 -36.91 -38.06
N THR A 86 14.85 -38.02 -37.79
CA THR A 86 16.04 -38.11 -36.94
C THR A 86 17.17 -37.19 -37.45
N PRO A 87 17.56 -36.13 -36.71
CA PRO A 87 18.68 -35.29 -37.09
C PRO A 87 20.02 -35.97 -36.73
N SER A 88 20.99 -35.82 -37.63
CA SER A 88 22.40 -36.20 -37.39
C SER A 88 22.96 -35.56 -36.12
N PRO A 89 23.88 -36.24 -35.41
CA PRO A 89 24.51 -35.72 -34.20
C PRO A 89 25.23 -34.39 -34.50
N PRO A 90 24.91 -33.30 -33.79
CA PRO A 90 25.61 -32.04 -33.95
C PRO A 90 27.05 -32.16 -33.45
N PRO A 91 28.00 -31.41 -34.05
CA PRO A 91 29.39 -31.39 -33.63
C PRO A 91 29.51 -31.00 -32.14
N SER A 92 30.40 -31.69 -31.43
CA SER A 92 30.66 -31.50 -30.00
C SER A 92 30.96 -30.04 -29.69
N SER A 93 29.97 -29.35 -29.11
CA SER A 93 30.10 -27.97 -28.66
C SER A 93 31.13 -27.91 -27.51
N PRO A 94 32.01 -26.89 -27.47
CA PRO A 94 32.94 -26.72 -26.37
C PRO A 94 32.20 -26.66 -25.02
N PRO A 95 32.81 -27.17 -23.92
CA PRO A 95 32.19 -27.15 -22.61
C PRO A 95 31.82 -25.71 -22.23
N PRO A 96 30.61 -25.49 -21.70
CA PRO A 96 30.16 -24.15 -21.35
C PRO A 96 31.10 -23.57 -20.30
N THR A 97 31.69 -22.41 -20.60
CA THR A 97 32.45 -21.63 -19.63
C THR A 97 31.50 -21.21 -18.52
N THR A 98 31.64 -21.80 -17.34
CA THR A 98 30.81 -21.50 -16.18
C THR A 98 31.26 -20.18 -15.55
N THR A 99 30.60 -19.08 -15.91
CA THR A 99 30.71 -17.83 -15.18
C THR A 99 30.27 -18.06 -13.73
N PRO A 100 31.04 -17.64 -12.72
CA PRO A 100 30.64 -17.78 -11.33
C PRO A 100 29.32 -17.05 -11.06
N PRO A 101 28.40 -17.64 -10.27
CA PRO A 101 27.12 -17.02 -9.98
C PRO A 101 27.33 -15.73 -9.20
N VAL A 102 26.75 -14.63 -9.70
CA VAL A 102 26.79 -13.34 -9.00
C VAL A 102 25.95 -13.46 -7.73
N PRO A 103 26.49 -13.05 -6.55
CA PRO A 103 25.74 -13.14 -5.31
C PRO A 103 24.50 -12.25 -5.39
N PRO A 104 23.40 -12.67 -4.75
CA PRO A 104 22.20 -11.88 -4.78
C PRO A 104 22.30 -10.59 -3.97
N THR A 105 21.70 -9.51 -4.46
CA THR A 105 21.65 -8.22 -3.74
C THR A 105 20.27 -7.98 -3.15
N SER A 106 20.24 -7.58 -1.88
CA SER A 106 19.02 -7.13 -1.18
C SER A 106 18.56 -5.76 -1.67
N LEU A 107 17.25 -5.59 -1.87
CA LEU A 107 16.63 -4.29 -2.15
C LEU A 107 17.02 -3.22 -1.12
N LEU A 108 17.20 -3.63 0.12
CA LEU A 108 17.40 -2.74 1.27
C LEU A 108 18.81 -2.14 1.27
N LYS A 109 19.73 -2.71 0.48
CA LYS A 109 21.10 -2.22 0.27
C LYS A 109 21.22 -1.32 -0.95
N LEU A 110 20.14 -1.13 -1.72
CA LEU A 110 20.16 -0.26 -2.91
C LEU A 110 19.95 1.19 -2.55
N THR A 111 20.40 2.07 -3.45
CA THR A 111 20.20 3.52 -3.31
C THR A 111 18.72 3.87 -3.41
N TRP A 112 18.23 4.59 -2.40
CA TRP A 112 16.85 5.05 -2.37
C TRP A 112 16.62 6.11 -3.45
N ALA A 113 15.55 5.96 -4.23
CA ALA A 113 15.22 6.91 -5.29
C ALA A 113 14.53 8.16 -4.73
N ARG A 114 13.78 7.97 -3.64
CA ARG A 114 13.05 9.02 -2.94
C ARG A 114 12.87 8.59 -1.49
N GLU A 115 13.49 9.32 -0.58
CA GLU A 115 13.09 9.29 0.82
C GLU A 115 11.71 9.95 0.88
N SER A 116 10.74 9.31 1.54
CA SER A 116 9.49 9.99 1.83
C SER A 116 9.85 11.27 2.56
N THR A 117 9.53 12.43 1.98
CA THR A 117 9.82 13.73 2.60
C THR A 117 9.08 13.91 3.93
N ASP A 118 8.12 13.03 4.19
CA ASP A 118 7.46 12.93 5.47
C ASP A 118 8.34 12.09 6.40
N SER A 119 9.07 12.78 7.29
CA SER A 119 9.81 12.21 8.43
C SER A 119 8.97 11.32 9.37
N THR A 120 7.69 11.14 9.06
CA THR A 120 6.74 10.22 9.70
C THR A 120 6.47 8.99 8.84
N SER A 121 7.37 8.63 7.92
CA SER A 121 7.20 7.41 7.14
C SER A 121 7.20 6.24 8.13
N ASP A 122 6.02 5.65 8.26
CA ASP A 122 5.70 4.47 9.03
C ASP A 122 6.42 3.20 8.51
N ILE A 123 7.52 3.35 7.76
CA ILE A 123 8.28 2.26 7.16
C ILE A 123 9.64 2.18 7.86
N GLU A 124 9.94 1.03 8.44
CA GLU A 124 11.17 0.73 9.17
C GLU A 124 11.87 -0.50 8.58
N PHE A 125 13.21 -0.49 8.59
CA PHE A 125 14.02 -1.66 8.27
C PHE A 125 14.24 -2.45 9.54
N ARG A 126 13.85 -3.73 9.53
CA ARG A 126 14.13 -4.63 10.65
C ARG A 126 15.09 -5.73 10.23
N GLY A 127 15.97 -6.08 11.16
CA GLY A 127 16.83 -7.24 11.10
C GLY A 127 16.02 -8.53 11.27
N PRO A 128 16.66 -9.66 11.63
CA PRO A 128 16.11 -10.97 11.34
C PRO A 128 14.70 -11.15 11.90
N ILE A 129 13.73 -11.41 11.01
CA ILE A 129 12.36 -11.76 11.37
C ILE A 129 12.02 -13.16 10.88
N SER A 130 11.04 -13.80 11.51
CA SER A 130 10.52 -15.07 11.06
C SER A 130 9.09 -14.89 10.52
N ILE A 131 8.84 -15.39 9.32
CA ILE A 131 7.50 -15.48 8.73
C ILE A 131 7.19 -16.96 8.57
N ASP A 132 6.10 -17.43 9.19
CA ASP A 132 5.68 -18.83 9.16
C ASP A 132 6.83 -19.81 9.49
N GLY A 133 7.68 -19.44 10.46
CA GLY A 133 8.85 -20.23 10.87
C GLY A 133 10.06 -20.14 9.93
N THR A 134 9.96 -19.44 8.80
CA THR A 134 11.08 -19.20 7.87
C THR A 134 11.84 -17.95 8.30
N PRO A 135 13.15 -18.02 8.59
CA PRO A 135 13.93 -16.85 8.94
C PRO A 135 14.25 -16.00 7.70
N HIS A 136 14.22 -14.68 7.88
CA HIS A 136 14.55 -13.68 6.89
C HIS A 136 15.50 -12.68 7.52
N ASP A 137 16.70 -12.50 6.95
CA ASP A 137 17.76 -11.66 7.54
C ASP A 137 17.40 -10.18 7.60
N GLU A 138 16.59 -9.72 6.65
CA GLU A 138 16.20 -8.32 6.51
C GLU A 138 14.73 -8.22 6.07
N ALA A 139 14.03 -7.20 6.57
CA ALA A 139 12.63 -6.95 6.26
C ALA A 139 12.29 -5.46 6.21
N LEU A 140 11.28 -5.13 5.41
CA LEU A 140 10.70 -3.80 5.27
C LEU A 140 9.35 -3.78 6.00
N VAL A 141 9.33 -3.27 7.22
CA VAL A 141 8.14 -3.28 8.07
C VAL A 141 7.41 -1.96 7.93
N PHE A 142 6.13 -2.00 7.57
CA PHE A 142 5.24 -0.84 7.58
C PHE A 142 4.39 -0.86 8.86
N ASP A 143 4.64 0.04 9.80
CA ASP A 143 3.87 0.22 11.04
C ASP A 143 2.97 1.45 10.95
N CYS A 144 1.68 1.23 10.68
CA CYS A 144 0.73 2.31 10.62
C CYS A 144 0.44 2.90 12.02
N ASN A 145 0.89 4.13 12.23
CA ASN A 145 0.56 4.89 13.43
C ASN A 145 -0.87 5.49 13.35
N ILE A 146 -1.33 6.17 14.41
CA ILE A 146 -2.68 6.76 14.50
C ILE A 146 -3.04 7.74 13.36
N TRP A 147 -2.06 8.20 12.58
CA TRP A 147 -2.23 9.18 11.52
C TRP A 147 -2.33 8.62 10.09
N CYS A 148 -2.27 7.29 9.86
CA CYS A 148 -2.57 6.79 8.51
C CYS A 148 -4.07 6.77 8.25
N ASN A 149 -4.56 7.83 7.61
CA ASN A 149 -5.96 7.99 7.21
C ASN A 149 -6.44 7.00 6.12
N GLY A 150 -5.60 6.04 5.69
CA GLY A 150 -5.91 5.08 4.63
C GLY A 150 -6.15 5.67 3.25
N THR A 151 -6.13 7.00 3.11
CA THR A 151 -6.38 7.70 1.85
C THR A 151 -5.11 7.78 1.01
N SER A 152 -3.94 7.76 1.63
CA SER A 152 -2.64 7.79 0.95
C SER A 152 -1.82 6.55 1.30
N PRO A 153 -1.29 5.82 0.29
CA PRO A 153 -0.40 4.71 0.57
C PRO A 153 0.93 5.21 1.11
N GLN A 154 1.55 4.43 2.00
CA GLN A 154 2.96 4.63 2.31
C GLN A 154 3.81 4.05 1.18
N VAL A 155 4.89 4.74 0.84
CA VAL A 155 5.65 4.47 -0.38
C VAL A 155 7.10 4.20 -0.06
N TYR A 156 7.62 3.08 -0.57
CA TYR A 156 9.05 2.79 -0.60
C TYR A 156 9.52 2.65 -2.06
N GLU A 157 10.46 3.48 -2.50
CA GLU A 157 10.93 3.53 -3.89
C GLU A 157 12.47 3.44 -3.96
N VAL A 158 12.97 2.47 -4.74
CA VAL A 158 14.42 2.28 -4.95
C VAL A 158 14.78 2.20 -6.42
N THR A 159 16.04 2.56 -6.72
CA THR A 159 16.57 2.53 -8.09
C THR A 159 17.24 1.19 -8.37
N LEU A 160 16.75 0.47 -9.38
CA LEU A 160 17.32 -0.79 -9.86
C LEU A 160 18.42 -0.58 -10.93
N GLY A 161 18.36 0.55 -11.65
CA GLY A 161 19.38 0.89 -12.65
C GLY A 161 19.49 -0.10 -13.82
N ARG A 162 18.46 -0.92 -14.08
CA ARG A 162 18.40 -1.96 -15.12
C ARG A 162 19.41 -3.11 -14.95
N ASN A 163 19.98 -3.25 -13.77
CA ASN A 163 21.03 -4.25 -13.50
C ASN A 163 20.48 -5.62 -13.07
N PHE A 164 19.16 -5.75 -12.93
CA PHE A 164 18.52 -6.91 -12.33
C PHE A 164 17.51 -7.54 -13.29
N LYS A 165 17.33 -8.86 -13.17
CA LYS A 165 16.35 -9.62 -13.96
C LYS A 165 15.16 -10.08 -13.14
N THR A 166 15.38 -10.47 -11.89
CA THR A 166 14.34 -11.04 -11.04
C THR A 166 14.31 -10.36 -9.69
N PHE A 167 13.10 -10.03 -9.27
CA PHE A 167 12.80 -9.59 -7.93
C PHE A 167 11.98 -10.69 -7.25
N THR A 168 12.39 -11.13 -6.07
CA THR A 168 11.69 -12.18 -5.29
C THR A 168 11.46 -11.69 -3.89
N ALA A 169 10.28 -11.87 -3.30
CA ALA A 169 10.00 -11.42 -1.94
C ALA A 169 8.89 -12.25 -1.29
N THR A 170 8.68 -12.10 0.01
CA THR A 170 7.56 -12.72 0.74
C THR A 170 6.77 -11.64 1.48
N ALA A 171 5.54 -11.38 1.05
CA ALA A 171 4.66 -10.49 1.81
C ALA A 171 3.91 -11.29 2.86
N ALA A 172 3.88 -10.79 4.09
CA ALA A 172 3.10 -11.39 5.16
C ALA A 172 2.51 -10.33 6.08
N VAL A 173 1.59 -10.76 6.93
CA VAL A 173 1.07 -10.02 8.07
C VAL A 173 1.47 -10.79 9.31
N LEU A 174 2.08 -10.12 10.29
CA LEU A 174 2.49 -10.76 11.55
C LEU A 174 1.25 -11.18 12.35
N ASP A 175 1.38 -12.24 13.16
CA ASP A 175 0.26 -12.89 13.87
C ASP A 175 -0.51 -11.98 14.84
N GLU A 176 0.10 -10.89 15.27
CA GLU A 176 -0.50 -9.92 16.19
C GLU A 176 -1.52 -8.97 15.50
N TYR A 177 -1.69 -9.08 14.19
CA TYR A 177 -2.64 -8.28 13.40
C TYR A 177 -3.81 -9.10 12.89
N ASN A 178 -4.87 -8.40 12.49
CA ASN A 178 -6.09 -9.01 11.98
C ASN A 178 -6.47 -8.43 10.62
N GLY A 179 -7.12 -9.27 9.83
CA GLY A 179 -7.71 -8.90 8.55
C GLY A 179 -6.72 -8.94 7.37
N PRO A 180 -7.26 -8.79 6.15
CA PRO A 180 -6.45 -8.69 4.96
C PRO A 180 -5.74 -7.33 4.89
N HIS A 181 -4.55 -7.33 4.32
CA HIS A 181 -3.77 -6.15 3.99
C HIS A 181 -3.43 -6.13 2.50
N ARG A 182 -3.63 -4.97 1.87
CA ARG A 182 -3.34 -4.78 0.44
C ARG A 182 -2.06 -3.98 0.28
N PHE A 183 -1.22 -4.40 -0.66
CA PHE A 183 -0.10 -3.61 -1.14
C PHE A 183 -0.01 -3.71 -2.66
N GLN A 184 0.71 -2.77 -3.27
CA GLN A 184 0.96 -2.75 -4.70
C GLN A 184 2.45 -2.62 -4.99
N ILE A 185 2.89 -3.21 -6.10
CA ILE A 185 4.24 -3.05 -6.62
C ILE A 185 4.15 -2.44 -8.01
N ARG A 186 4.82 -1.31 -8.23
CA ARG A 186 4.95 -0.66 -9.54
C ARG A 186 6.38 -0.79 -10.05
N LEU A 187 6.49 -1.12 -11.33
CA LEU A 187 7.75 -1.20 -12.07
C LEU A 187 7.77 -0.04 -13.08
N ASP A 188 8.56 1.00 -12.80
CA ASP A 188 8.55 2.25 -13.55
C ASP A 188 7.12 2.85 -13.71
N GLN A 189 6.64 3.01 -14.95
CA GLN A 189 5.31 3.54 -15.30
C GLN A 189 4.31 2.44 -15.71
N ARG A 190 4.61 1.16 -15.42
CA ARG A 190 3.71 0.05 -15.72
C ARG A 190 2.49 0.04 -14.77
N GLU A 191 1.47 -0.72 -15.15
CA GLU A 191 0.30 -0.95 -14.30
C GLU A 191 0.73 -1.51 -12.92
N PRO A 192 0.17 -1.03 -11.79
CA PRO A 192 0.48 -1.58 -10.48
C PRO A 192 0.04 -3.04 -10.34
N LEU A 193 0.93 -3.88 -9.81
CA LEU A 193 0.63 -5.25 -9.44
C LEU A 193 0.09 -5.26 -8.01
N SER A 194 -1.17 -5.63 -7.83
CA SER A 194 -1.83 -5.64 -6.51
C SER A 194 -1.77 -7.01 -5.85
N TYR A 195 -1.50 -7.02 -4.56
CA TYR A 195 -1.41 -8.21 -3.73
C TYR A 195 -2.18 -7.99 -2.43
N THR A 196 -2.69 -9.09 -1.89
CA THR A 196 -3.36 -9.13 -0.59
C THR A 196 -2.79 -10.27 0.22
N THR A 197 -2.46 -10.02 1.48
CA THR A 197 -2.00 -11.03 2.45
C THR A 197 -2.79 -10.89 3.74
N SER A 198 -2.81 -11.92 4.57
CA SER A 198 -3.47 -11.97 5.88
C SER A 198 -2.59 -12.74 6.87
N PRO A 199 -2.87 -12.68 8.17
CA PRO A 199 -2.15 -13.48 9.16
C PRO A 199 -2.10 -14.96 8.77
N ALA A 200 -0.95 -15.61 8.98
CA ALA A 200 -0.65 -16.99 8.58
C ALA A 200 -0.79 -17.31 7.07
N ASN A 201 -0.89 -16.28 6.21
CA ASN A 201 -1.02 -16.45 4.77
C ASN A 201 0.02 -15.57 4.05
N ALA A 202 1.28 -15.98 4.16
CA ALA A 202 2.37 -15.35 3.41
C ALA A 202 2.20 -15.57 1.90
N VAL A 203 2.47 -14.52 1.12
CA VAL A 203 2.36 -14.51 -0.34
C VAL A 203 3.76 -14.38 -0.96
N PRO A 204 4.25 -15.42 -1.65
CA PRO A 204 5.50 -15.32 -2.39
C PRO A 204 5.31 -14.46 -3.63
N ILE A 205 6.27 -13.57 -3.87
CA ILE A 205 6.30 -12.64 -4.99
C ILE A 205 7.51 -12.98 -5.84
N LYS A 206 7.30 -13.11 -7.15
CA LYS A 206 8.38 -13.26 -8.12
C LYS A 206 8.05 -12.44 -9.36
N LEU A 207 8.85 -11.42 -9.63
CA LEU A 207 8.66 -10.48 -10.72
C LEU A 207 9.86 -10.48 -11.67
N ASP A 208 9.59 -10.37 -12.97
CA ASP A 208 10.59 -10.01 -13.97
C ASP A 208 10.79 -8.49 -13.96
N VAL A 209 11.99 -8.08 -13.57
CA VAL A 209 12.42 -6.67 -13.49
C VAL A 209 13.46 -6.32 -14.56
N THR A 210 13.57 -7.14 -15.60
CA THR A 210 14.48 -6.90 -16.72
C THR A 210 14.18 -5.55 -17.37
N GLY A 211 15.21 -4.70 -17.44
CA GLY A 211 15.12 -3.35 -18.01
C GLY A 211 14.39 -2.32 -17.14
N VAL A 212 13.94 -2.70 -15.93
CA VAL A 212 13.26 -1.79 -15.01
C VAL A 212 14.29 -0.86 -14.35
N THR A 213 13.95 0.42 -14.28
CA THR A 213 14.83 1.44 -13.68
C THR A 213 14.50 1.67 -12.21
N ARG A 214 13.22 1.60 -11.84
CA ARG A 214 12.72 1.83 -10.48
C ARG A 214 11.64 0.82 -10.09
N ILE A 215 11.67 0.41 -8.83
CA ILE A 215 10.61 -0.36 -8.19
C ILE A 215 10.03 0.47 -7.05
N ARG A 216 8.70 0.54 -6.99
CA ARG A 216 7.95 1.26 -5.97
C ARG A 216 6.98 0.30 -5.29
N VAL A 217 7.06 0.18 -3.97
CA VAL A 217 6.16 -0.61 -3.13
C VAL A 217 5.22 0.36 -2.41
N GLU A 218 3.92 0.14 -2.53
CA GLU A 218 2.86 0.99 -1.98
C GLU A 218 2.03 0.17 -0.99
N PHE A 219 2.01 0.58 0.28
CA PHE A 219 1.25 -0.07 1.34
C PHE A 219 -0.07 0.66 1.56
N TYR A 220 -1.18 -0.07 1.53
CA TYR A 220 -2.51 0.48 1.77
C TYR A 220 -3.08 -0.01 3.09
N ARG A 221 -3.73 0.89 3.83
CA ARG A 221 -4.60 0.52 4.94
C ARG A 221 -5.90 -0.06 4.38
N THR A 222 -6.45 -1.08 5.05
CA THR A 222 -7.78 -1.58 4.69
C THR A 222 -8.88 -0.84 5.43
N ALA A 223 -10.03 -0.62 4.78
CA ALA A 223 -11.15 0.11 5.36
C ALA A 223 -11.70 -0.56 6.63
N GLU A 224 -11.59 -1.89 6.75
CA GLU A 224 -11.97 -2.63 7.95
C GLU A 224 -11.16 -2.21 9.19
N GLN A 225 -9.91 -1.78 9.00
CA GLN A 225 -9.07 -1.27 10.07
C GLN A 225 -9.48 0.13 10.53
N GLU A 226 -10.25 0.87 9.74
CA GLU A 226 -10.81 2.16 10.14
C GLU A 226 -11.80 2.01 11.30
N ALA A 227 -12.56 0.92 11.31
CA ALA A 227 -13.51 0.62 12.38
C ALA A 227 -12.83 0.16 13.68
N VAL A 228 -11.64 -0.47 13.61
CA VAL A 228 -10.95 -1.06 14.77
C VAL A 228 -10.01 -0.08 15.48
N ILE A 229 -9.45 0.92 14.79
CA ILE A 229 -8.51 1.90 15.40
C ILE A 229 -9.21 2.83 16.42
N ALA A 230 -10.54 2.90 16.44
CA ALA A 230 -11.25 3.54 17.56
C ALA A 230 -11.02 2.82 18.92
N SER A 231 -10.44 1.62 18.92
CA SER A 231 -10.34 0.75 20.09
C SER A 231 -8.91 0.48 20.58
N HIS A 232 -7.88 0.30 19.73
CA HIS A 232 -6.56 -0.22 20.17
C HIS A 232 -5.34 0.43 19.48
N LYS A 233 -4.18 0.38 20.17
CA LYS A 233 -2.88 0.98 19.78
C LYS A 233 -2.20 0.20 18.65
N GLY A 234 -1.99 0.86 17.50
CA GLY A 234 -1.02 0.50 16.44
C GLY A 234 -1.40 -0.70 15.57
N ILE A 235 -1.26 -0.56 14.25
CA ILE A 235 -1.40 -1.67 13.30
C ILE A 235 -0.10 -1.77 12.52
N TYR A 236 0.62 -2.85 12.71
CA TYR A 236 1.87 -3.11 12.04
C TYR A 236 1.67 -4.12 10.91
N MET A 237 2.46 -3.98 9.87
CA MET A 237 2.44 -4.78 8.66
C MET A 237 3.90 -5.08 8.33
N GLY A 238 4.41 -6.19 8.84
CA GLY A 238 5.77 -6.63 8.55
C GLY A 238 5.86 -7.26 7.16
N MET A 239 6.33 -6.51 6.16
CA MET A 239 6.65 -7.09 4.86
C MET A 239 8.11 -7.52 4.81
N ALA A 240 8.43 -8.81 4.94
CA ALA A 240 9.79 -9.25 4.65
C ALA A 240 10.03 -9.27 3.14
N LEU A 241 10.54 -8.17 2.61
CA LEU A 241 11.21 -8.20 1.31
C LEU A 241 12.58 -8.89 1.45
N ALA A 242 12.57 -10.18 1.75
CA ALA A 242 13.74 -11.03 1.69
C ALA A 242 14.01 -11.37 0.22
N SER A 243 14.79 -10.53 -0.42
CA SER A 243 15.00 -10.60 -1.86
C SER A 243 16.44 -10.88 -2.20
N PRO A 244 16.77 -12.11 -2.62
CA PRO A 244 17.94 -12.29 -3.42
C PRO A 244 17.66 -11.80 -4.86
N MET A 245 18.20 -10.65 -5.28
CA MET A 245 18.16 -10.28 -6.70
C MET A 245 19.31 -10.93 -7.46
N VAL A 246 19.00 -11.65 -8.54
CA VAL A 246 20.00 -12.32 -9.38
C VAL A 246 20.43 -11.38 -10.52
N PHE A 247 21.74 -11.16 -10.65
CA PHE A 247 22.35 -10.43 -11.77
C PHE A 247 22.50 -11.32 -13.02
N PRO A 248 22.61 -10.71 -14.22
CA PRO A 248 22.99 -11.43 -15.44
C PRO A 248 24.31 -12.19 -15.32
#